data_AF-A0A6G4ZZH9-F1
#
_entry.id   AF-A0A6G4ZZH9-F1
#
_cell.length_a   1.000
_cell.length_b   1.000
_cell.length_c   1.000
_cell.angle_alpha   90.00
_cell.angle_beta   90.00
_cell.angle_gamma   90.00
#
_symmetry.space_group_name_H-M   'P 1'
#
loop_
_entity.id
_entity.type
_entity.pdbx_description
1 polymer ?
#
loop_
_entity_poly.entity_id
_entity_poly.type
_entity_poly.pdbx_seq_one_letter_code
_entity_poly.pdbx_strand_id
1 'polypeptide(L)'
;SELASNVEFLYVRGLALCYNGQPEQAKKTWMEALRQDPDNSTCRVALKRMNRQEEAKEKGNTAFKSGNYDAAVTHYTEGIEQDPNNKTIVQALYANRAAAYHKQKKNKEAIADCDKALEINDGYAKVYLRRGDIRMEMGEYEEASRDFNKAHQLDPNIGARQKIRDAELEAKKAARKDYYKILGVEKTASEDEIKKSYKKLALKWHPDKNSASEEQRLEAEAKFKDISEAYSVLSDSQKRQRY
;
A
#
# COMPACT_ATOMS: atom_id res chain seq x y z
N SER A 1 7.52 -1.27 51.31
CA SER A 1 6.43 -0.52 51.95
C SER A 1 5.22 -0.52 51.04
N GLU A 2 4.01 -0.37 51.57
CA GLU A 2 2.75 -0.31 50.82
C GLU A 2 2.76 0.79 49.73
N LEU A 3 3.45 1.91 50.00
CA LEU A 3 3.67 3.00 49.05
C LEU A 3 4.40 2.56 47.77
N ALA A 4 5.47 1.76 47.90
CA ALA A 4 6.22 1.26 46.74
C ALA A 4 5.38 0.33 45.85
N SER A 5 4.54 -0.50 46.48
CA SER A 5 3.62 -1.41 45.78
C SER A 5 2.53 -0.65 45.01
N ASN A 6 2.07 0.50 45.53
CA ASN A 6 1.06 1.32 44.86
C ASN A 6 1.63 2.07 43.65
N VAL A 7 2.86 2.61 43.77
CA VAL A 7 3.52 3.34 42.67
C VAL A 7 3.89 2.40 41.52
N GLU A 8 4.32 1.17 41.83
CA GLU A 8 4.56 0.13 40.81
C GLU A 8 3.27 -0.25 40.06
N PHE A 9 2.15 -0.38 40.77
CA PHE A 9 0.84 -0.61 40.16
C PHE A 9 0.45 0.54 39.21
N LEU A 10 0.62 1.80 39.64
CA LEU A 10 0.35 2.97 38.80
C LEU A 10 1.26 3.03 37.57
N TYR A 11 2.53 2.64 37.71
CA TYR A 11 3.46 2.55 36.58
C TYR A 11 2.95 1.57 35.51
N VAL A 12 2.63 0.34 35.91
CA VAL A 12 2.13 -0.71 35.01
C VAL A 12 0.79 -0.33 34.39
N ARG A 13 -0.12 0.26 35.19
CA ARG A 13 -1.39 0.78 34.69
C ARG A 13 -1.18 1.85 33.63
N GLY A 14 -0.24 2.78 33.84
CA GLY A 14 0.10 3.81 32.86
C GLY A 14 0.62 3.20 31.55
N LEU A 15 1.47 2.17 31.60
CA LEU A 15 1.92 1.47 30.39
C LEU A 15 0.75 0.82 29.64
N ALA A 16 -0.14 0.13 30.36
CA ALA A 16 -1.31 -0.49 29.76
C ALA A 16 -2.21 0.54 29.08
N LEU A 17 -2.49 1.67 29.74
CA LEU A 17 -3.26 2.78 29.16
C LEU A 17 -2.58 3.34 27.91
N CYS A 18 -1.26 3.53 27.95
CA CYS A 18 -0.49 4.04 26.82
C CYS A 18 -0.62 3.13 25.60
N TYR A 19 -0.39 1.83 25.79
CA TYR A 19 -0.39 0.83 24.72
C TYR A 19 -1.81 0.45 24.25
N ASN A 20 -2.84 0.83 24.99
CA ASN A 20 -4.24 0.73 24.59
C ASN A 20 -4.77 2.02 23.92
N GLY A 21 -3.89 2.93 23.50
CA GLY A 21 -4.27 4.15 22.80
C GLY A 21 -4.89 5.23 23.70
N GLN A 22 -4.64 5.18 25.01
CA GLN A 22 -5.09 6.18 25.98
C GLN A 22 -3.91 6.96 26.59
N PRO A 23 -3.06 7.63 25.78
CA PRO A 23 -1.82 8.25 26.24
C PRO A 23 -2.04 9.38 27.26
N GLU A 24 -3.13 10.14 27.13
CA GLU A 24 -3.46 11.20 28.09
C GLU A 24 -3.84 10.67 29.48
N GLN A 25 -4.46 9.48 29.53
CA GLN A 25 -4.74 8.82 30.80
C GLN A 25 -3.46 8.25 31.40
N ALA A 26 -2.60 7.64 30.57
CA ALA A 26 -1.28 7.18 30.99
C ALA A 26 -0.45 8.30 31.62
N LYS A 27 -0.40 9.48 31.00
CA LYS A 27 0.25 10.69 31.56
C LYS A 27 -0.25 10.99 32.96
N LYS A 28 -1.57 11.09 33.12
CA LYS A 28 -2.20 11.42 34.40
C LYS A 28 -1.85 10.38 35.47
N THR A 29 -1.87 9.09 35.13
CA THR A 29 -1.52 7.99 36.04
C THR A 29 -0.05 8.07 36.47
N TRP A 30 0.89 8.32 35.56
CA TRP A 30 2.29 8.49 35.93
C TRP A 30 2.57 9.79 36.71
N MET A 31 1.84 10.86 36.43
CA MET A 31 1.92 12.09 37.23
C MET A 31 1.37 11.87 38.65
N GLU A 32 0.31 11.09 38.81
CA GLU A 32 -0.20 10.69 40.13
C GLU A 32 0.82 9.87 40.91
N ALA A 33 1.45 8.89 40.25
CA ALA A 33 2.55 8.12 40.84
C ALA A 33 3.68 9.02 41.35
N LEU A 34 4.08 10.04 40.56
CA LEU A 34 5.11 11.01 40.95
C LEU A 34 4.68 11.98 42.05
N ARG A 35 3.37 12.18 42.27
CA ARG A 35 2.90 12.94 43.45
C ARG A 35 3.05 12.14 44.73
N GLN A 36 2.90 10.81 44.66
CA GLN A 36 3.07 9.91 45.80
C GLN A 36 4.55 9.64 46.11
N ASP A 37 5.36 9.50 45.06
CA ASP A 37 6.81 9.30 45.13
C ASP A 37 7.51 10.16 44.06
N PRO A 38 7.92 11.40 44.41
CA PRO A 38 8.59 12.30 43.48
C PRO A 38 9.89 11.74 42.91
N ASP A 39 10.56 10.83 43.62
CA ASP A 39 11.85 10.24 43.23
C ASP A 39 11.71 8.99 42.37
N ASN A 40 10.48 8.56 42.07
CA ASN A 40 10.22 7.41 41.24
C ASN A 40 10.78 7.59 39.81
N SER A 41 11.91 6.93 39.54
CA SER A 41 12.61 7.06 38.26
C SER A 41 11.86 6.42 37.10
N THR A 42 11.09 5.35 37.33
CA THR A 42 10.39 4.60 36.26
C THR A 42 9.25 5.41 35.65
N CYS A 43 8.37 5.99 36.47
CA CYS A 43 7.31 6.89 36.02
C CYS A 43 7.86 8.15 35.36
N ARG A 44 8.95 8.72 35.91
CA ARG A 44 9.62 9.90 35.32
C ARG A 44 10.19 9.60 33.93
N VAL A 45 10.85 8.45 33.77
CA VAL A 45 11.40 8.01 32.48
C VAL A 45 10.27 7.72 31.48
N ALA A 46 9.19 7.07 31.89
CA ALA A 46 8.03 6.79 31.03
C ALA A 46 7.39 8.08 30.48
N LEU A 47 7.13 9.06 31.35
CA LEU A 47 6.63 10.38 30.94
C LEU A 47 7.59 11.08 29.97
N LYS A 48 8.89 11.05 30.26
CA LYS A 48 9.90 11.66 29.40
C LYS A 48 9.95 11.02 28.01
N ARG A 49 9.89 9.69 27.93
CA ARG A 49 9.88 8.96 26.65
C ARG A 49 8.67 9.32 25.80
N MET A 50 7.48 9.29 26.40
CA MET A 50 6.24 9.62 25.69
C MET A 50 6.21 11.09 25.24
N ASN A 51 6.63 12.03 26.10
CA ASN A 51 6.69 13.44 25.72
C ASN A 51 7.66 13.67 24.55
N ARG A 52 8.82 13.01 24.55
CA ARG A 52 9.77 13.07 23.43
C ARG A 52 9.19 12.48 22.14
N GLN A 53 8.48 11.36 22.25
CA GLN A 53 7.84 10.72 21.11
C GLN A 53 6.77 11.63 20.48
N GLU A 54 5.96 12.31 21.29
CA GLU A 54 4.98 13.29 20.82
C GLU A 54 5.62 14.54 20.24
N GLU A 55 6.66 15.06 20.88
CA GLU A 55 7.42 16.21 20.39
C GLU A 55 8.03 15.92 19.02
N ALA A 56 8.62 14.73 18.85
CA ALA A 56 9.16 14.27 17.57
C ALA A 56 8.06 14.17 16.50
N LYS A 57 6.87 13.65 16.85
CA LYS A 57 5.71 13.63 15.95
C LYS A 57 5.31 15.05 15.50
N GLU A 58 5.20 16.00 16.43
CA GLU A 58 4.79 17.37 16.10
C GLU A 58 5.85 18.14 15.31
N LYS A 59 7.14 17.95 15.62
CA LYS A 59 8.24 18.45 14.80
C LYS A 59 8.18 17.89 13.39
N GLY A 60 7.96 16.58 13.25
CA GLY A 60 7.78 15.93 11.95
C GLY A 60 6.59 16.50 11.17
N ASN A 61 5.44 16.68 11.83
CA ASN A 61 4.25 17.28 11.23
C ASN A 61 4.50 18.72 10.76
N THR A 62 5.23 19.51 11.56
CA THR A 62 5.57 20.89 11.24
C THR A 62 6.50 20.94 10.03
N ALA A 63 7.55 20.11 10.03
CA ALA A 63 8.47 19.97 8.90
C ALA A 63 7.73 19.54 7.63
N PHE A 64 6.84 18.54 7.70
CA PHE A 64 6.03 18.09 6.57
C PHE A 64 5.15 19.21 6.00
N LYS A 65 4.46 19.96 6.86
CA LYS A 65 3.63 21.12 6.45
C LYS A 65 4.46 22.23 5.79
N SER A 66 5.70 22.42 6.23
CA SER A 66 6.63 23.38 5.63
C SER A 66 7.26 22.90 4.31
N GLY A 67 7.00 21.67 3.88
CA GLY A 67 7.61 21.06 2.70
C GLY A 67 9.04 20.52 2.93
N ASN A 68 9.58 20.65 4.14
CA ASN A 68 10.87 20.05 4.50
C ASN A 68 10.68 18.56 4.83
N TYR A 69 10.59 17.74 3.79
CA TYR A 69 10.31 16.32 3.93
C TYR A 69 11.47 15.52 4.55
N ASP A 70 12.72 15.95 4.35
CA ASP A 70 13.87 15.28 4.99
C ASP A 70 13.85 15.46 6.51
N ALA A 71 13.61 16.69 7.00
CA ALA A 71 13.43 16.92 8.42
C ALA A 71 12.20 16.18 8.97
N ALA A 72 11.12 16.09 8.19
CA ALA A 72 9.94 15.32 8.59
C ALA A 72 10.29 13.83 8.79
N VAL A 73 10.99 13.22 7.84
CA VAL A 73 11.46 11.82 7.93
C VAL A 73 12.35 11.63 9.16
N THR A 74 13.31 12.53 9.40
CA THR A 74 14.19 12.47 10.57
C THR A 74 13.39 12.47 11.87
N HIS A 75 12.50 13.44 12.06
CA HIS A 75 11.72 13.56 13.30
C HIS A 75 10.73 12.41 13.49
N TYR A 76 10.10 11.91 12.43
CA TYR A 76 9.25 10.72 12.56
C TYR A 76 10.06 9.48 12.94
N THR A 77 11.28 9.34 12.42
CA THR A 77 12.20 8.25 12.77
C THR A 77 12.61 8.33 14.24
N GLU A 78 13.01 9.52 14.71
CA GLU A 78 13.33 9.75 16.13
C GLU A 78 12.17 9.32 17.03
N GLY A 79 10.93 9.66 16.67
CA GLY A 79 9.73 9.28 17.42
C GLY A 79 9.47 7.77 17.44
N ILE A 80 9.73 7.07 16.34
CA ILE A 80 9.57 5.60 16.27
C ILE A 80 10.59 4.93 17.20
N GLU A 81 11.83 5.43 17.22
CA GLU A 81 12.93 4.88 18.03
C GLU A 81 12.80 5.20 19.53
N GLN A 82 12.08 6.27 19.92
CA GLN A 82 11.90 6.62 21.34
C GLN A 82 11.15 5.56 22.15
N ASP A 83 10.05 5.03 21.60
CA ASP A 83 9.26 3.96 22.22
C ASP A 83 8.57 3.11 21.15
N PRO A 84 9.24 2.06 20.65
CA PRO A 84 8.67 1.16 19.64
C PRO A 84 7.45 0.36 20.13
N ASN A 85 7.26 0.24 21.45
CA ASN A 85 6.16 -0.53 22.03
C ASN A 85 4.84 0.26 22.06
N ASN A 86 4.89 1.58 21.90
CA ASN A 86 3.72 2.43 21.78
C ASN A 86 3.09 2.32 20.39
N LYS A 87 2.47 1.17 20.12
CA LYS A 87 1.90 0.80 18.83
C LYS A 87 0.99 1.87 18.23
N THR A 88 0.16 2.53 19.06
CA THR A 88 -0.76 3.58 18.59
C THR A 88 -0.02 4.78 18.01
N ILE A 89 1.00 5.29 18.71
CA ILE A 89 1.78 6.43 18.19
C ILE A 89 2.69 5.99 17.05
N VAL A 90 3.35 4.84 17.19
CA VAL A 90 4.24 4.28 16.16
C VAL A 90 3.50 4.05 14.84
N GLN A 91 2.26 3.57 14.87
CA GLN A 91 1.43 3.44 13.67
C GLN A 91 1.25 4.79 12.96
N ALA A 92 0.89 5.84 13.71
CA ALA A 92 0.71 7.17 13.14
C ALA A 92 2.02 7.75 12.59
N LEU A 93 3.15 7.50 13.26
CA LEU A 93 4.47 7.92 12.81
C LEU A 93 4.88 7.23 11.51
N TYR A 94 4.66 5.92 11.37
CA TYR A 94 4.86 5.21 10.11
C TYR A 94 3.97 5.77 8.99
N ALA A 95 2.67 5.98 9.26
CA ALA A 95 1.75 6.55 8.27
C ALA A 95 2.18 7.96 7.80
N ASN A 96 2.67 8.79 8.71
CA ASN A 96 3.15 10.13 8.39
C ASN A 96 4.50 10.12 7.68
N ARG A 97 5.42 9.23 8.07
CA ARG A 97 6.72 9.07 7.40
C ARG A 97 6.57 8.50 6.00
N ALA A 98 5.63 7.58 5.79
CA ALA A 98 5.22 7.15 4.45
C ALA A 98 4.74 8.32 3.58
N ALA A 99 3.98 9.26 4.16
CA ALA A 99 3.56 10.46 3.45
C ALA A 99 4.77 11.33 3.03
N ALA A 100 5.75 11.49 3.93
CA ALA A 100 6.98 12.24 3.65
C ALA A 100 7.81 11.55 2.55
N TYR A 101 8.02 10.24 2.64
CA TYR A 101 8.71 9.47 1.59
C TYR A 101 8.02 9.53 0.24
N HIS A 102 6.68 9.45 0.22
CA HIS A 102 5.91 9.62 -1.02
C HIS A 102 6.12 10.99 -1.65
N LYS A 103 6.18 12.06 -0.84
CA LYS A 103 6.52 13.41 -1.32
C LYS A 103 7.95 13.53 -1.85
N GLN A 104 8.87 12.73 -1.31
CA GLN A 104 10.26 12.61 -1.81
C GLN A 104 10.40 11.68 -3.03
N LYS A 105 9.31 11.08 -3.54
CA LYS A 105 9.34 10.05 -4.59
C LYS A 105 10.12 8.79 -4.20
N LYS A 106 10.33 8.56 -2.90
CA LYS A 106 10.89 7.33 -2.32
C LYS A 106 9.78 6.30 -2.12
N ASN A 107 9.24 5.81 -3.23
CA ASN A 107 8.00 5.02 -3.24
C ASN A 107 8.13 3.68 -2.51
N LYS A 108 9.30 3.03 -2.59
CA LYS A 108 9.55 1.73 -1.92
C LYS A 108 9.55 1.88 -0.40
N GLU A 109 10.23 2.90 0.10
CA GLU A 109 10.29 3.24 1.52
C GLU A 109 8.91 3.65 2.04
N ALA A 110 8.15 4.40 1.23
CA ALA A 110 6.78 4.77 1.55
C ALA A 110 5.85 3.55 1.67
N ILE A 111 5.94 2.58 0.74
CA ILE A 111 5.19 1.32 0.82
C ILE A 111 5.59 0.53 2.08
N ALA A 112 6.88 0.40 2.36
CA ALA A 112 7.36 -0.33 3.53
C ALA A 112 6.84 0.28 4.85
N ASP A 113 6.77 1.62 4.97
CA ASP A 113 6.17 2.27 6.12
C ASP A 113 4.63 2.13 6.16
N CYS A 114 3.95 2.15 5.01
CA CYS A 114 2.53 1.81 4.94
C CYS A 114 2.26 0.39 5.44
N ASP A 115 3.09 -0.59 5.04
CA ASP A 115 2.96 -1.98 5.45
C ASP A 115 3.14 -2.12 6.96
N LYS A 116 4.19 -1.52 7.54
CA LYS A 116 4.40 -1.51 9.00
C LYS A 116 3.23 -0.87 9.76
N ALA A 117 2.65 0.22 9.24
CA ALA A 117 1.49 0.84 9.87
C ALA A 117 0.25 -0.09 9.83
N LEU A 118 0.08 -0.86 8.76
CA LEU A 118 -1.04 -1.80 8.60
C LEU A 118 -0.83 -3.12 9.37
N GLU A 119 0.41 -3.56 9.56
CA GLU A 119 0.75 -4.68 10.46
C GLU A 119 0.36 -4.40 11.91
N ILE A 120 0.46 -3.14 12.34
CA ILE A 120 0.06 -2.73 13.69
C ILE A 120 -1.47 -2.73 13.84
N ASN A 121 -2.18 -2.18 12.85
CA ASN A 121 -3.64 -2.17 12.81
C ASN A 121 -4.12 -1.99 11.36
N ASP A 122 -4.83 -2.99 10.86
CA ASP A 122 -5.34 -3.09 9.49
C ASP A 122 -6.65 -2.31 9.27
N GLY A 123 -7.15 -1.60 10.27
CA GLY A 123 -8.32 -0.72 10.20
C GLY A 123 -8.01 0.69 9.72
N TYR A 124 -6.77 1.01 9.36
CA TYR A 124 -6.36 2.39 9.05
C TYR A 124 -6.59 2.76 7.57
N ALA A 125 -7.83 3.13 7.23
CA ALA A 125 -8.26 3.44 5.86
C ALA A 125 -7.35 4.43 5.10
N LYS A 126 -6.85 5.47 5.78
CA LYS A 126 -5.95 6.48 5.18
C LYS A 126 -4.61 5.91 4.70
N VAL A 127 -4.12 4.85 5.35
CA VAL A 127 -2.86 4.20 4.97
C VAL A 127 -3.05 3.38 3.70
N TYR A 128 -4.16 2.64 3.58
CA TYR A 128 -4.51 1.97 2.32
C TYR A 128 -4.68 2.96 1.17
N LEU A 129 -5.37 4.08 1.40
CA LEU A 129 -5.51 5.12 0.36
C LEU A 129 -4.14 5.62 -0.12
N ARG A 130 -3.22 5.88 0.80
CA ARG A 130 -1.86 6.33 0.46
C ARG A 130 -1.06 5.26 -0.27
N ARG A 131 -1.07 4.00 0.20
CA ARG A 131 -0.36 2.90 -0.44
C ARG A 131 -0.88 2.65 -1.85
N GLY A 132 -2.20 2.75 -2.05
CA GLY A 132 -2.82 2.70 -3.37
C GLY A 132 -2.37 3.83 -4.30
N ASP A 133 -2.28 5.07 -3.79
CA ASP A 133 -1.76 6.20 -4.57
C ASP A 133 -0.30 6.00 -5.00
N ILE A 134 0.54 5.46 -4.11
CA ILE A 134 1.94 5.15 -4.41
C ILE A 134 2.03 4.03 -5.47
N ARG A 135 1.21 2.98 -5.32
CA ARG A 135 1.14 1.86 -6.28
C ARG A 135 0.68 2.29 -7.66
N MET A 136 -0.27 3.23 -7.74
CA MET A 136 -0.65 3.86 -9.02
C MET A 136 0.54 4.54 -9.70
N GLU A 137 1.37 5.28 -8.94
CA GLU A 137 2.57 5.91 -9.48
C GLU A 137 3.64 4.90 -9.91
N MET A 138 3.64 3.70 -9.33
CA MET A 138 4.57 2.60 -9.68
C MET A 138 4.06 1.71 -10.82
N GLY A 139 2.82 1.89 -11.29
CA GLY A 139 2.22 1.03 -12.31
C GLY A 139 1.63 -0.29 -11.76
N GLU A 140 1.57 -0.43 -10.44
CA GLU A 140 1.02 -1.60 -9.73
C GLU A 140 -0.50 -1.45 -9.58
N TYR A 141 -1.20 -1.41 -10.73
CA TYR A 141 -2.61 -0.98 -10.79
C TYR A 141 -3.59 -1.97 -10.12
N GLU A 142 -3.32 -3.27 -10.18
CA GLU A 142 -4.16 -4.28 -9.53
C GLU A 142 -4.07 -4.16 -8.01
N GLU A 143 -2.85 -4.05 -7.49
CA GLU A 143 -2.56 -3.87 -6.07
C GLU A 143 -3.10 -2.52 -5.56
N ALA A 144 -3.02 -1.47 -6.37
CA ALA A 144 -3.63 -0.18 -6.08
C ALA A 144 -5.16 -0.29 -5.95
N SER A 145 -5.82 -0.98 -6.89
CA SER A 145 -7.27 -1.21 -6.83
C SER A 145 -7.66 -1.97 -5.55
N ARG A 146 -6.91 -3.01 -5.17
CA ARG A 146 -7.15 -3.75 -3.91
C ARG A 146 -7.05 -2.83 -2.69
N ASP A 147 -6.03 -1.98 -2.64
CA ASP A 147 -5.85 -1.02 -1.54
C ASP A 147 -6.98 0.01 -1.49
N PHE A 148 -7.37 0.59 -2.62
CA PHE A 148 -8.47 1.56 -2.64
C PHE A 148 -9.82 0.92 -2.25
N ASN A 149 -10.06 -0.32 -2.67
CA ASN A 149 -11.24 -1.08 -2.25
C ASN A 149 -11.25 -1.31 -0.73
N LYS A 150 -10.12 -1.74 -0.15
CA LYS A 150 -10.00 -1.92 1.30
C LYS A 150 -10.17 -0.60 2.06
N ALA A 151 -9.60 0.49 1.56
CA ALA A 151 -9.81 1.84 2.11
C ALA A 151 -11.30 2.22 2.11
N HIS A 152 -12.02 1.96 1.01
CA HIS A 152 -13.45 2.25 0.87
C HIS A 152 -14.33 1.39 1.79
N GLN A 153 -13.96 0.12 1.98
CA GLN A 153 -14.67 -0.77 2.91
C GLN A 153 -14.55 -0.31 4.37
N LEU A 154 -13.37 0.19 4.75
CA LEU A 154 -13.12 0.72 6.10
C LEU A 154 -13.76 2.10 6.33
N ASP A 155 -13.72 2.97 5.31
CA ASP A 155 -14.34 4.28 5.34
C ASP A 155 -14.96 4.62 3.95
N PRO A 156 -16.29 4.46 3.81
CA PRO A 156 -16.99 4.76 2.56
C PRO A 156 -16.86 6.22 2.08
N ASN A 157 -16.54 7.15 2.98
CA ASN A 157 -16.43 8.58 2.71
C ASN A 157 -14.99 9.03 2.39
N ILE A 158 -14.02 8.12 2.36
CA ILE A 158 -12.59 8.46 2.17
C ILE A 158 -12.23 8.94 0.74
N GLY A 159 -13.20 8.97 -0.17
CA GLY A 159 -12.99 9.44 -1.55
C GLY A 159 -12.31 8.43 -2.48
N ALA A 160 -12.26 7.15 -2.12
CA ALA A 160 -11.61 6.11 -2.90
C ALA A 160 -12.38 5.68 -4.18
N ARG A 161 -13.67 5.98 -4.31
CA ARG A 161 -14.52 5.48 -5.42
C ARG A 161 -13.98 5.78 -6.81
N GLN A 162 -13.52 7.01 -7.06
CA GLN A 162 -12.95 7.36 -8.36
C GLN A 162 -11.61 6.67 -8.58
N LYS A 163 -10.76 6.62 -7.54
CA LYS A 163 -9.46 5.96 -7.58
C LYS A 163 -9.56 4.46 -7.88
N ILE A 164 -10.58 3.78 -7.37
CA ILE A 164 -10.88 2.37 -7.71
C ILE A 164 -11.12 2.24 -9.22
N ARG A 165 -12.00 3.08 -9.78
CA ARG A 165 -12.32 3.05 -11.22
C ARG A 165 -11.10 3.34 -12.08
N ASP A 166 -10.29 4.32 -11.68
CA ASP A 166 -9.07 4.69 -12.40
C ASP A 166 -8.05 3.54 -12.36
N ALA A 167 -7.82 2.94 -11.19
CA ALA A 167 -6.93 1.80 -11.03
C ALA A 167 -7.38 0.58 -11.84
N GLU A 168 -8.68 0.25 -11.81
CA GLU A 168 -9.23 -0.85 -12.61
C GLU A 168 -9.13 -0.60 -14.12
N LEU A 169 -9.30 0.65 -14.56
CA LEU A 169 -9.15 1.03 -15.95
C LEU A 169 -7.68 0.89 -16.40
N GLU A 170 -6.74 1.41 -15.62
CA GLU A 170 -5.32 1.29 -15.94
C GLU A 170 -4.84 -0.16 -15.85
N ALA A 171 -5.32 -0.96 -14.90
CA ALA A 171 -5.05 -2.40 -14.86
C ALA A 171 -5.54 -3.10 -16.14
N LYS A 172 -6.76 -2.79 -16.61
CA LYS A 172 -7.28 -3.33 -17.87
C LYS A 172 -6.48 -2.91 -19.08
N LYS A 173 -6.02 -1.65 -19.14
CA LYS A 173 -5.15 -1.16 -20.22
C LYS A 173 -3.77 -1.84 -20.19
N ALA A 174 -3.19 -2.01 -19.00
CA ALA A 174 -1.90 -2.68 -18.83
C ALA A 174 -1.98 -4.17 -19.17
N ALA A 175 -3.09 -4.83 -18.84
CA ALA A 175 -3.36 -6.23 -19.19
C ALA A 175 -3.83 -6.42 -20.65
N ARG A 176 -4.05 -5.33 -21.38
CA ARG A 176 -4.58 -5.38 -22.74
C ARG A 176 -3.56 -6.04 -23.68
N LYS A 177 -3.94 -7.19 -24.23
CA LYS A 177 -3.17 -7.89 -25.24
C LYS A 177 -3.01 -7.01 -26.48
N ASP A 178 -1.80 -6.98 -27.04
CA ASP A 178 -1.55 -6.38 -28.35
C ASP A 178 -1.84 -7.40 -29.46
N TYR A 179 -3.08 -7.38 -29.98
CA TYR A 179 -3.54 -8.29 -31.03
C TYR A 179 -2.76 -8.17 -32.35
N TYR A 180 -2.26 -6.98 -32.68
CA TYR A 180 -1.44 -6.81 -33.88
C TYR A 180 -0.11 -7.54 -33.72
N LYS A 181 0.51 -7.41 -32.54
CA LYS A 181 1.73 -8.15 -32.19
C LYS A 181 1.50 -9.66 -32.11
N ILE A 182 0.35 -10.12 -31.58
CA ILE A 182 -0.01 -11.54 -31.54
C ILE A 182 -0.11 -12.13 -32.95
N LEU A 183 -0.73 -11.40 -33.88
CA LEU A 183 -0.81 -11.81 -35.29
C LEU A 183 0.45 -11.49 -36.09
N GLY A 184 1.45 -10.81 -35.51
CA GLY A 184 2.67 -10.42 -36.22
C GLY A 184 2.40 -9.53 -37.44
N VAL A 185 1.43 -8.63 -37.35
CA VAL A 185 1.05 -7.69 -38.42
C VAL A 185 1.12 -6.26 -37.90
N GLU A 186 1.33 -5.31 -38.81
CA GLU A 186 1.33 -3.88 -38.49
C GLU A 186 -0.08 -3.36 -38.17
N LYS A 187 -0.17 -2.24 -37.43
CA LYS A 187 -1.47 -1.61 -37.12
C LYS A 187 -2.24 -1.16 -38.37
N THR A 188 -1.51 -0.87 -39.44
CA THR A 188 -2.04 -0.47 -40.76
C THR A 188 -2.41 -1.65 -41.65
N ALA A 189 -2.25 -2.90 -41.17
CA ALA A 189 -2.52 -4.09 -41.98
C ALA A 189 -3.97 -4.15 -42.48
N SER A 190 -4.13 -4.55 -43.74
CA SER A 190 -5.41 -4.82 -44.38
C SER A 190 -6.08 -6.08 -43.82
N GLU A 191 -7.40 -6.21 -44.02
CA GLU A 191 -8.15 -7.40 -43.58
C GLU A 191 -7.59 -8.70 -44.18
N ASP A 192 -7.13 -8.64 -45.43
CA ASP A 192 -6.51 -9.79 -46.10
C ASP A 192 -5.18 -10.20 -45.48
N GLU A 193 -4.34 -9.23 -45.07
CA GLU A 193 -3.08 -9.51 -44.37
C GLU A 193 -3.32 -10.14 -43.00
N ILE A 194 -4.28 -9.61 -42.24
CA ILE A 194 -4.72 -10.17 -40.95
C ILE A 194 -5.21 -11.61 -41.15
N LYS A 195 -6.06 -11.87 -42.14
CA LYS A 195 -6.60 -13.21 -42.44
C LYS A 195 -5.53 -14.19 -42.88
N LYS A 196 -4.57 -13.76 -43.70
CA LYS A 196 -3.42 -14.58 -44.12
C LYS A 196 -2.56 -14.95 -42.91
N SER A 197 -2.25 -13.97 -42.05
CA SER A 197 -1.43 -14.23 -40.86
C SER A 197 -2.14 -15.18 -39.88
N TYR A 198 -3.43 -14.96 -39.62
CA TYR A 198 -4.25 -15.85 -38.80
C TYR A 198 -4.18 -17.30 -39.31
N LYS A 199 -4.45 -17.55 -40.59
CA LYS A 199 -4.42 -18.92 -41.16
C LYS A 199 -3.06 -19.57 -40.98
N LYS A 200 -1.98 -18.81 -41.21
CA LYS A 200 -0.60 -19.30 -41.04
C LYS A 200 -0.32 -19.69 -39.58
N LEU A 201 -0.68 -18.83 -38.64
CA LEU A 201 -0.43 -19.04 -37.21
C LEU A 201 -1.34 -20.12 -36.61
N ALA A 202 -2.61 -20.16 -37.00
CA ALA A 202 -3.56 -21.19 -36.59
C ALA A 202 -3.11 -22.59 -37.03
N LEU A 203 -2.60 -22.72 -38.26
CA LEU A 203 -2.05 -23.99 -38.74
C LEU A 203 -0.76 -24.38 -38.01
N LYS A 204 0.07 -23.41 -37.60
CA LYS A 204 1.31 -23.64 -36.86
C LYS A 204 1.04 -24.13 -35.44
N TRP A 205 0.11 -23.48 -34.75
CA TRP A 205 -0.21 -23.73 -33.34
C TRP A 205 -1.42 -24.64 -33.14
N HIS A 206 -1.83 -25.39 -34.16
CA HIS A 206 -2.91 -26.36 -34.01
C HIS A 206 -2.52 -27.44 -32.98
N PRO A 207 -3.39 -27.80 -32.02
CA PRO A 207 -3.07 -28.76 -30.96
C PRO A 207 -2.56 -30.11 -31.49
N ASP A 208 -3.16 -30.63 -32.57
CA ASP A 208 -2.75 -31.90 -33.18
C ASP A 208 -1.28 -31.92 -33.63
N LYS A 209 -0.74 -30.78 -34.07
CA LYS A 209 0.65 -30.66 -34.51
C LYS A 209 1.64 -30.44 -33.36
N ASN A 210 1.15 -30.14 -32.16
CA ASN A 210 1.94 -29.79 -30.99
C ASN A 210 1.55 -30.67 -29.79
N SER A 211 1.36 -31.96 -30.04
CA SER A 211 0.84 -32.95 -29.09
C SER A 211 1.92 -33.87 -28.50
N ALA A 212 3.20 -33.62 -28.79
CA ALA A 212 4.31 -34.50 -28.39
C ALA A 212 4.59 -34.49 -26.88
N SER A 213 4.13 -33.46 -26.16
CA SER A 213 4.11 -33.42 -24.70
C SER A 213 2.91 -32.60 -24.21
N GLU A 214 2.48 -32.85 -22.98
CA GLU A 214 1.39 -32.09 -22.34
C GLU A 214 1.70 -30.59 -22.28
N GLU A 215 2.95 -30.24 -21.96
CA GLU A 215 3.41 -28.85 -21.90
C GLU A 215 3.34 -28.15 -23.26
N GLN A 216 3.79 -28.81 -24.34
CA GLN A 216 3.68 -28.27 -25.70
C GLN A 216 2.23 -28.13 -26.16
N ARG A 217 1.36 -29.06 -25.78
CA ARG A 217 -0.06 -28.98 -26.09
C ARG A 217 -0.70 -27.77 -25.42
N LEU A 218 -0.45 -27.59 -24.12
CA LEU A 218 -0.96 -26.47 -23.35
C LEU A 218 -0.46 -25.12 -23.89
N GLU A 219 0.83 -25.03 -24.26
CA GLU A 219 1.37 -23.83 -24.90
C GLU A 219 0.68 -23.56 -26.25
N ALA A 220 0.55 -24.57 -27.09
CA ALA A 220 -0.08 -24.43 -28.40
C ALA A 220 -1.56 -24.04 -28.29
N GLU A 221 -2.31 -24.62 -27.36
CA GLU A 221 -3.69 -24.25 -27.06
C GLU A 221 -3.80 -22.80 -26.60
N ALA A 222 -2.92 -22.35 -25.69
CA ALA A 222 -2.88 -20.96 -25.23
C ALA A 222 -2.58 -19.99 -26.39
N LYS A 223 -1.56 -20.29 -27.21
CA LYS A 223 -1.23 -19.49 -28.41
C LYS A 223 -2.38 -19.47 -29.40
N PHE A 224 -2.98 -20.61 -29.70
CA PHE A 224 -4.09 -20.73 -30.64
C PHE A 224 -5.31 -19.93 -30.17
N LYS A 225 -5.60 -19.96 -28.87
CA LYS A 225 -6.65 -19.14 -28.25
C LYS A 225 -6.37 -17.64 -28.44
N ASP A 226 -5.16 -17.18 -28.13
CA ASP A 226 -4.77 -15.77 -28.30
C ASP A 226 -4.83 -15.32 -29.77
N ILE A 227 -4.36 -16.16 -30.69
CA ILE A 227 -4.41 -15.91 -32.15
C ILE A 227 -5.87 -15.81 -32.63
N SER A 228 -6.72 -16.71 -32.15
CA SER A 228 -8.16 -16.73 -32.52
C SER A 228 -8.90 -15.52 -31.97
N GLU A 229 -8.62 -15.14 -30.72
CA GLU A 229 -9.14 -13.92 -30.10
C GLU A 229 -8.69 -12.67 -30.87
N ALA A 230 -7.39 -12.57 -31.18
CA ALA A 230 -6.82 -11.46 -31.94
C ALA A 230 -7.47 -11.33 -33.33
N TYR A 231 -7.65 -12.44 -34.05
CA TYR A 231 -8.32 -12.43 -35.34
C TYR A 231 -9.79 -12.00 -35.22
N SER A 232 -10.54 -12.52 -34.24
CA SER A 232 -11.96 -12.17 -34.04
C SER A 232 -12.19 -10.67 -33.79
N VAL A 233 -11.23 -10.01 -33.14
CA VAL A 233 -11.29 -8.55 -32.90
C VAL A 233 -10.82 -7.76 -34.10
N LEU A 234 -9.70 -8.14 -34.73
CA LEU A 234 -9.10 -7.37 -35.82
C LEU A 234 -9.77 -7.59 -37.19
N SER A 235 -10.48 -8.69 -37.39
CA SER A 235 -11.21 -8.96 -38.64
C SER A 235 -12.58 -8.28 -38.73
N ASP A 236 -13.09 -7.73 -37.62
CA ASP A 236 -14.37 -7.03 -37.56
C ASP A 236 -14.09 -5.52 -37.46
N SER A 237 -14.56 -4.75 -38.44
CA SER A 237 -14.24 -3.32 -38.56
C SER A 237 -14.69 -2.50 -37.34
N GLN A 238 -15.84 -2.82 -36.74
CA GLN A 238 -16.35 -2.12 -35.56
C GLN A 238 -15.56 -2.51 -34.30
N LYS A 239 -15.28 -3.80 -34.12
CA LYS A 239 -14.46 -4.27 -32.98
C LYS A 239 -13.04 -3.75 -33.07
N ARG A 240 -12.44 -3.75 -34.27
CA ARG A 240 -11.12 -3.19 -34.54
C ARG A 240 -11.06 -1.70 -34.27
N GLN A 241 -12.11 -0.94 -34.58
CA GLN A 241 -12.16 0.51 -34.29
C GLN A 241 -12.30 0.81 -32.80
N ARG A 242 -13.04 -0.03 -32.06
CA ARG A 242 -13.17 0.07 -30.60
C ARG A 242 -11.95 -0.47 -29.86
N TYR A 243 -11.11 -1.23 -30.55
CA TYR A 243 -9.88 -1.76 -30.03
C TYR A 243 -8.76 -0.70 -30.16
#